data_AF-A0A9P0BDB4-F1
#
_entry.id   AF-A0A9P0BDB4-F1
#
_cell.length_a   1.000
_cell.length_b   1.000
_cell.length_c   1.000
_cell.angle_alpha   90.00
_cell.angle_beta   90.00
_cell.angle_gamma   90.00
#
_symmetry.space_group_name_H-M   'P 1'
#
loop_
_entity.id
_entity.type
_entity.pdbx_description
1 polymer ?
#
loop_
_entity_poly.entity_id
_entity_poly.type
_entity_poly.pdbx_seq_one_letter_code
_entity_poly.pdbx_strand_id
1 'polypeptide(L)'
;MSHHEHENNLTVLIIDINGQVALFRDLLIHIGQARDCPELREKIRKLRRNCVEACKHTSQLILPQLRSAVAEGIPADNPHLVLLFFMSQLFLRELTKCHRLVQIIPMDMSGYYDNRAGPSNLGNVISQILLCKQITPDFNQEELCSITKDSQEINKILKEMQEYMPKQENNLERTAALTEDLTSQWTNKTRRNSLYKHMGLLCCVSRPNYL
;
A
#
# COMPACT_ATOMS: atom_id res chain seq x y z
N MET A 1 -19.44 24.35 -13.35
CA MET A 1 -19.24 23.50 -12.16
C MET A 1 -18.84 24.43 -11.03
N SER A 2 -19.62 24.47 -9.95
CA SER A 2 -19.35 25.37 -8.83
C SER A 2 -18.16 24.86 -8.00
N HIS A 3 -17.44 25.75 -7.30
CA HIS A 3 -16.34 25.35 -6.40
C HIS A 3 -16.77 24.27 -5.39
N HIS A 4 -18.01 24.37 -4.89
CA HIS A 4 -18.58 23.43 -3.94
C HIS A 4 -18.83 22.03 -4.54
N GLU A 5 -19.23 21.94 -5.82
CA GLU A 5 -19.37 20.64 -6.51
C GLU A 5 -18.03 19.93 -6.68
N HIS A 6 -16.95 20.69 -6.92
CA HIS A 6 -15.62 20.13 -7.09
C HIS A 6 -15.06 19.57 -5.77
N GLU A 7 -15.23 20.31 -4.67
CA GLU A 7 -14.79 19.89 -3.33
C GLU A 7 -15.55 18.64 -2.83
N ASN A 8 -16.86 18.58 -3.09
CA ASN A 8 -17.65 17.38 -2.82
C ASN A 8 -17.16 16.17 -3.63
N ASN A 9 -16.80 16.37 -4.90
CA ASN A 9 -16.29 15.30 -5.74
C ASN A 9 -14.92 14.77 -5.25
N LEU A 10 -14.01 15.66 -4.85
CA LEU A 10 -12.72 15.27 -4.25
C LEU A 10 -12.91 14.48 -2.95
N THR A 11 -13.87 14.87 -2.12
CA THR A 11 -14.20 14.15 -0.89
C THR A 11 -14.64 12.72 -1.19
N VAL A 12 -15.51 12.51 -2.18
CA VAL A 12 -15.96 11.18 -2.59
C VAL A 12 -14.78 10.33 -3.07
N LEU A 13 -13.90 10.87 -3.92
CA LEU A 13 -12.72 10.16 -4.41
C LEU A 13 -11.79 9.72 -3.27
N ILE A 14 -11.58 10.57 -2.28
CA ILE A 14 -10.76 10.26 -1.10
C ILE A 14 -11.38 9.14 -0.26
N ILE A 15 -12.68 9.18 -0.03
CA ILE A 15 -13.40 8.13 0.69
C ILE A 15 -13.31 6.79 -0.07
N ASP A 16 -13.44 6.82 -1.39
CA ASP A 16 -13.34 5.64 -2.24
C ASP A 16 -11.94 5.03 -2.19
N ILE A 17 -10.87 5.84 -2.21
CA ILE A 17 -9.50 5.37 -2.04
C ILE A 17 -9.33 4.69 -0.68
N ASN A 18 -9.82 5.31 0.41
CA ASN A 18 -9.75 4.71 1.73
C ASN A 18 -10.43 3.33 1.77
N GLY A 19 -11.62 3.23 1.17
CA GLY A 19 -12.36 1.97 1.06
C GLY A 19 -11.60 0.91 0.25
N GLN A 20 -10.97 1.30 -0.86
CA GLN A 20 -10.14 0.40 -1.67
C GLN A 20 -8.91 -0.11 -0.90
N VAL A 21 -8.22 0.75 -0.15
CA VAL A 21 -7.05 0.37 0.67
C VAL A 21 -7.46 -0.60 1.78
N ALA A 22 -8.59 -0.34 2.45
CA ALA A 22 -9.13 -1.24 3.46
C ALA A 22 -9.47 -2.61 2.87
N LEU A 23 -10.21 -2.64 1.75
CA LEU A 23 -10.55 -3.88 1.07
C LEU A 23 -9.30 -4.63 0.59
N PHE A 24 -8.29 -3.91 0.10
CA PHE A 24 -7.03 -4.51 -0.34
C PHE A 24 -6.34 -5.23 0.82
N ARG A 25 -6.22 -4.57 1.97
CA ARG A 25 -5.68 -5.19 3.20
C ARG A 25 -6.45 -6.43 3.60
N ASP A 26 -7.78 -6.40 3.55
CA ASP A 26 -8.61 -7.55 3.91
C ASP A 26 -8.40 -8.74 2.96
N LEU A 27 -8.27 -8.49 1.66
CA LEU A 27 -7.98 -9.55 0.69
C LEU A 27 -6.58 -10.14 0.88
N LEU A 28 -5.58 -9.35 1.27
CA LEU A 28 -4.22 -9.85 1.52
C LEU A 28 -4.17 -10.88 2.65
N ILE A 29 -5.07 -10.83 3.64
CA ILE A 29 -5.15 -11.80 4.74
C ILE A 29 -5.39 -13.22 4.22
N HIS A 30 -6.08 -13.35 3.09
CA HIS A 30 -6.43 -14.64 2.51
C HIS A 30 -5.30 -15.31 1.72
N ILE A 31 -4.21 -14.60 1.42
CA ILE A 31 -3.04 -15.21 0.77
C ILE A 31 -2.42 -16.25 1.71
N GLY A 32 -2.21 -17.47 1.19
CA GLY A 32 -1.74 -18.62 1.96
C GLY A 32 -2.80 -19.34 2.78
N GLN A 33 -4.08 -18.92 2.71
CA GLN A 33 -5.19 -19.58 3.38
C GLN A 33 -5.95 -20.51 2.43
N ALA A 34 -6.92 -21.28 2.95
CA ALA A 34 -7.73 -22.20 2.15
C ALA A 34 -8.54 -21.52 1.01
N ARG A 35 -8.74 -20.21 1.09
CA ARG A 35 -9.43 -19.40 0.06
C ARG A 35 -8.47 -18.80 -0.98
N ASP A 36 -7.16 -19.05 -0.84
CA ASP A 36 -6.17 -18.54 -1.78
C ASP A 36 -6.27 -19.29 -3.11
N CYS A 37 -6.69 -18.60 -4.16
CA CYS A 37 -6.88 -19.17 -5.49
C CYS A 37 -6.60 -18.14 -6.59
N PRO A 38 -6.41 -18.57 -7.86
CA PRO A 38 -6.10 -17.65 -8.95
C PRO A 38 -7.09 -16.49 -9.13
N GLU A 39 -8.38 -16.73 -8.92
CA GLU A 39 -9.42 -15.71 -8.99
C GLU A 39 -9.23 -14.62 -7.93
N LEU A 40 -8.89 -15.02 -6.71
CA LEU A 40 -8.60 -14.10 -5.61
C LEU A 40 -7.32 -13.33 -5.89
N ARG A 41 -6.24 -13.99 -6.35
CA ARG A 41 -4.98 -13.34 -6.71
C ARG A 41 -5.17 -12.29 -7.80
N GLU A 42 -5.96 -12.59 -8.83
CA GLU A 42 -6.30 -11.62 -9.88
C GLU A 42 -7.18 -10.47 -9.34
N LYS A 43 -8.12 -10.75 -8.42
CA LYS A 43 -8.92 -9.70 -7.76
C LYS A 43 -8.03 -8.74 -6.96
N ILE A 44 -7.04 -9.26 -6.23
CA ILE A 44 -6.04 -8.47 -5.52
C ILE A 44 -5.23 -7.62 -6.50
N ARG A 45 -4.74 -8.22 -7.61
CA ARG A 45 -3.99 -7.50 -8.67
C ARG A 45 -4.79 -6.36 -9.29
N LYS A 46 -6.07 -6.58 -9.62
CA LYS A 46 -6.95 -5.54 -10.16
C LYS A 46 -7.22 -4.42 -9.15
N LEU A 47 -7.58 -4.77 -7.92
CA LEU A 47 -7.85 -3.77 -6.88
C LEU A 47 -6.61 -2.92 -6.59
N ARG A 48 -5.42 -3.54 -6.54
CA ARG A 48 -4.14 -2.83 -6.42
C ARG A 48 -3.98 -1.75 -7.49
N ARG A 49 -4.13 -2.13 -8.76
CA ARG A 49 -3.98 -1.21 -9.90
C ARG A 49 -5.01 -0.09 -9.88
N ASN A 50 -6.26 -0.41 -9.56
CA ASN A 50 -7.31 0.59 -9.41
C ASN A 50 -6.98 1.61 -8.31
N CYS A 51 -6.42 1.15 -7.19
CA CYS A 51 -6.00 2.03 -6.11
C CYS A 51 -4.81 2.93 -6.52
N VAL A 52 -3.86 2.41 -7.30
CA VAL A 52 -2.76 3.22 -7.87
C VAL A 52 -3.30 4.32 -8.79
N GLU A 53 -4.16 3.95 -9.73
CA GLU A 53 -4.76 4.91 -10.68
C GLU A 53 -5.64 5.94 -9.95
N ALA A 54 -6.39 5.53 -8.93
CA ALA A 54 -7.17 6.45 -8.12
C ALA A 54 -6.27 7.47 -7.38
N CYS A 55 -5.20 7.02 -6.73
CA CYS A 55 -4.25 7.93 -6.07
C CYS A 55 -3.64 8.94 -7.05
N LYS A 56 -3.23 8.45 -8.23
CA LYS A 56 -2.66 9.26 -9.31
C LYS A 56 -3.65 10.27 -9.88
N HIS A 57 -4.88 9.84 -10.12
CA HIS A 57 -5.93 10.71 -10.64
C HIS A 57 -6.25 11.82 -9.64
N THR A 58 -6.48 11.46 -8.37
CA THR A 58 -6.81 12.45 -7.33
C THR A 58 -5.65 13.41 -7.08
N SER A 59 -4.39 12.94 -7.13
CA SER A 59 -3.23 13.85 -7.00
C SER A 59 -3.14 14.85 -8.16
N GLN A 60 -3.48 14.43 -9.38
CA GLN A 60 -3.52 15.31 -10.54
C GLN A 60 -4.63 16.36 -10.48
N LEU A 61 -5.67 16.15 -9.68
CA LEU A 61 -6.71 17.16 -9.43
C LEU A 61 -6.27 18.16 -8.36
N ILE A 62 -5.63 17.68 -7.28
CA ILE A 62 -5.26 18.51 -6.12
C ILE A 62 -3.99 19.34 -6.39
N LEU A 63 -2.93 18.73 -6.90
CA LEU A 63 -1.61 19.37 -6.99
C LEU A 63 -1.57 20.65 -7.85
N PRO A 64 -2.25 20.74 -9.01
CA PRO A 64 -2.24 21.97 -9.79
C PRO A 64 -2.86 23.17 -9.05
N GLN A 65 -3.94 22.93 -8.28
CA GLN A 65 -4.61 23.98 -7.51
C GLN A 65 -3.70 24.49 -6.39
N LEU A 66 -3.00 23.58 -5.71
CA LEU A 66 -2.02 23.95 -4.69
C LEU A 66 -0.85 24.74 -5.26
N ARG A 67 -0.32 24.33 -6.42
CA ARG A 67 0.75 25.07 -7.09
C ARG A 67 0.35 26.51 -7.41
N SER A 68 -0.89 26.73 -7.87
CA SER A 68 -1.41 28.07 -8.13
C SER A 68 -1.54 28.87 -6.83
N ALA A 69 -2.16 28.30 -5.80
CA ALA A 69 -2.36 28.96 -4.52
C ALA A 69 -1.03 29.37 -3.86
N VAL A 70 -0.03 28.49 -3.87
CA VAL A 70 1.30 28.78 -3.34
C VAL A 70 2.02 29.85 -4.15
N ALA A 71 1.88 29.86 -5.48
CA ALA A 71 2.44 30.92 -6.32
C ALA A 71 1.82 32.30 -6.03
N GLU A 72 0.57 32.32 -5.58
CA GLU A 72 -0.15 33.52 -5.12
C GLU A 72 0.17 33.89 -3.66
N GLY A 73 1.04 33.13 -2.99
CA GLY A 73 1.43 33.36 -1.60
C GLY A 73 0.43 32.85 -0.55
N ILE A 74 -0.57 32.08 -0.97
CA ILE A 74 -1.55 31.45 -0.08
C ILE A 74 -0.90 30.20 0.54
N PRO A 75 -1.00 30.00 1.87
CA PRO A 75 -0.50 28.79 2.52
C PRO A 75 -1.12 27.52 1.92
N ALA A 76 -0.29 26.47 1.74
CA ALA A 76 -0.71 25.17 1.23
C ALA A 76 -1.50 24.34 2.27
N ASP A 77 -2.51 24.94 2.90
CA ASP A 77 -3.38 24.24 3.85
C ASP A 77 -4.56 23.64 3.09
N ASN A 78 -4.42 22.38 2.68
CA ASN A 78 -5.44 21.64 1.96
C ASN A 78 -5.72 20.29 2.65
N PRO A 79 -6.89 20.10 3.28
CA PRO A 79 -7.19 18.88 4.01
C PRO A 79 -7.26 17.65 3.11
N HIS A 80 -7.69 17.81 1.84
CA HIS A 80 -7.71 16.71 0.87
C HIS A 80 -6.29 16.23 0.52
N LEU A 81 -5.31 17.13 0.43
CA LEU A 81 -3.90 16.75 0.27
C LEU A 81 -3.43 15.88 1.44
N VAL A 82 -3.68 16.34 2.67
CA VAL A 82 -3.23 15.65 3.89
C VAL A 82 -3.82 14.24 3.97
N LEU A 83 -5.12 14.10 3.68
CA LEU A 83 -5.80 12.81 3.65
C LEU A 83 -5.23 11.89 2.55
N LEU A 84 -5.10 12.41 1.32
CA LEU A 84 -4.54 11.62 0.21
C LEU A 84 -3.10 11.18 0.49
N PHE A 85 -2.29 12.05 1.10
CA PHE A 85 -0.93 11.75 1.51
C PHE A 85 -0.88 10.56 2.47
N PHE A 86 -1.62 10.62 3.59
CA PHE A 86 -1.59 9.53 4.57
C PHE A 86 -2.19 8.22 4.04
N MET A 87 -3.26 8.28 3.24
CA MET A 87 -3.80 7.08 2.60
C MET A 87 -2.81 6.45 1.61
N SER A 88 -2.09 7.26 0.84
CA SER A 88 -1.06 6.78 -0.08
C SER A 88 0.11 6.14 0.67
N GLN A 89 0.49 6.66 1.84
CA GLN A 89 1.49 6.04 2.71
C GLN A 89 1.02 4.69 3.27
N LEU A 90 -0.24 4.61 3.73
CA LEU A 90 -0.83 3.35 4.18
C LEU A 90 -0.86 2.34 3.05
N PHE A 91 -1.28 2.75 1.85
CA PHE A 91 -1.32 1.88 0.69
C PHE A 91 0.08 1.37 0.30
N LEU A 92 1.11 2.22 0.34
CA LEU A 92 2.49 1.82 0.07
C LEU A 92 3.00 0.74 1.03
N ARG A 93 2.60 0.80 2.30
CA ARG A 93 2.89 -0.27 3.27
C ARG A 93 2.18 -1.57 2.91
N GLU A 94 0.91 -1.50 2.50
CA GLU A 94 0.17 -2.69 2.06
C GLU A 94 0.75 -3.28 0.76
N LEU A 95 1.26 -2.45 -0.16
CA LEU A 95 2.01 -2.92 -1.34
C LEU A 95 3.27 -3.69 -0.96
N THR A 96 4.01 -3.21 0.05
CA THR A 96 5.20 -3.90 0.57
C THR A 96 4.83 -5.28 1.14
N LYS A 97 3.72 -5.37 1.88
CA LYS A 97 3.21 -6.66 2.39
C LYS A 97 2.76 -7.56 1.24
N CYS A 98 2.03 -7.03 0.27
CA CYS A 98 1.59 -7.76 -0.92
C CYS A 98 2.77 -8.37 -1.67
N HIS A 99 3.83 -7.59 -1.92
CA HIS A 99 5.05 -8.08 -2.55
C HIS A 99 5.66 -9.25 -1.77
N ARG A 100 5.84 -9.10 -0.46
CA ARG A 100 6.41 -10.17 0.40
C ARG A 100 5.54 -11.43 0.41
N LEU A 101 4.22 -11.27 0.49
CA LEU A 101 3.27 -12.38 0.48
C LEU A 101 3.33 -13.16 -0.85
N VAL A 102 3.32 -12.46 -1.99
CA VAL A 102 3.44 -13.09 -3.31
C VAL A 102 4.80 -13.77 -3.47
N GLN A 103 5.87 -13.18 -2.95
CA GLN A 103 7.21 -13.76 -3.02
C GLN A 103 7.33 -15.05 -2.21
N ILE A 104 6.77 -15.08 -0.99
CA ILE A 104 6.88 -16.22 -0.07
C ILE A 104 5.87 -17.32 -0.43
N ILE A 105 4.68 -16.94 -0.92
CA ILE A 105 3.58 -17.84 -1.25
C ILE A 105 3.28 -17.67 -2.75
N PRO A 106 4.10 -18.27 -3.62
CA PRO A 106 3.87 -18.22 -5.07
C PRO A 106 2.58 -18.96 -5.42
N MET A 107 1.94 -18.54 -6.51
CA MET A 107 0.75 -19.20 -7.04
C MET A 107 0.96 -19.53 -8.52
N ASP A 108 0.67 -20.78 -8.89
CA ASP A 108 0.59 -21.16 -10.29
C ASP A 108 -0.68 -20.58 -10.91
N MET A 109 -0.49 -19.70 -11.90
CA MET A 109 -1.56 -19.02 -12.63
C MET A 109 -1.73 -19.57 -14.06
N SER A 110 -0.95 -20.59 -14.45
CA SER A 110 -0.90 -21.08 -15.84
C SER A 110 -2.28 -21.49 -16.34
N GLY A 111 -2.97 -22.36 -15.60
CA GLY A 111 -4.32 -22.80 -15.94
C GLY A 111 -5.38 -21.69 -15.90
N TYR A 112 -5.16 -20.61 -15.15
CA TYR A 112 -6.11 -19.49 -15.08
C TYR A 112 -6.07 -18.64 -16.36
N TYR A 113 -4.87 -18.35 -16.87
CA TYR A 113 -4.70 -17.55 -18.07
C TYR A 113 -4.88 -18.37 -19.35
N ASP A 114 -4.56 -19.67 -19.36
CA ASP A 114 -4.82 -20.55 -20.50
C ASP A 114 -6.32 -20.63 -20.83
N ASN A 115 -7.18 -20.64 -19.79
CA ASN A 115 -8.63 -20.68 -19.93
C ASN A 115 -9.27 -19.30 -20.20
N ARG A 116 -8.50 -18.22 -20.08
CA ARG A 116 -8.92 -16.85 -20.40
C ARG A 116 -8.18 -16.36 -21.62
N ALA A 117 -8.68 -16.69 -22.81
CA ALA A 117 -8.21 -16.11 -24.06
C ALA A 117 -8.32 -14.56 -24.01
N GLY A 118 -7.22 -13.88 -23.71
CA GLY A 118 -7.04 -12.44 -23.74
C GLY A 118 -5.71 -12.08 -24.43
N PRO A 119 -5.53 -10.86 -24.96
CA PRO A 119 -4.51 -10.54 -25.96
C PRO A 119 -3.12 -10.38 -25.33
N SER A 120 -2.54 -11.46 -24.81
CA SER A 120 -1.22 -11.45 -24.15
C SER A 120 -0.31 -12.50 -24.73
N ASN A 121 -0.20 -12.54 -26.06
CA ASN A 121 0.82 -13.34 -26.75
C ASN A 121 1.69 -12.53 -27.73
N LEU A 122 1.45 -11.24 -27.95
CA LEU A 122 2.17 -10.51 -29.01
C LEU A 122 3.66 -10.32 -28.71
N GLY A 123 4.01 -10.04 -27.44
CA GLY A 123 5.41 -9.98 -27.00
C GLY A 123 6.07 -11.37 -26.96
N ASN A 124 5.30 -12.41 -26.63
CA ASN A 124 5.82 -13.78 -26.54
C ASN A 124 6.01 -14.41 -27.93
N VAL A 125 5.16 -14.09 -28.90
CA VAL A 125 5.26 -14.53 -30.30
C VAL A 125 6.53 -13.97 -30.96
N ILE A 126 6.84 -12.68 -30.77
CA ILE A 126 8.08 -12.10 -31.34
C ILE A 126 9.31 -12.81 -30.76
N SER A 127 9.32 -13.08 -29.45
CA SER A 127 10.41 -13.79 -28.77
C SER A 127 10.51 -15.26 -29.18
N GLN A 128 9.38 -15.95 -29.39
CA GLN A 128 9.33 -17.34 -29.87
C GLN A 128 9.79 -17.47 -31.33
N ILE A 129 9.44 -16.50 -32.18
CA ILE A 129 9.89 -16.42 -33.59
C ILE A 129 11.41 -16.17 -33.65
N LEU A 130 11.96 -15.33 -32.77
CA LEU A 130 13.38 -14.95 -32.77
C LEU A 130 14.30 -15.93 -32.02
N LEU A 131 13.84 -16.54 -30.92
CA LEU A 131 14.69 -17.29 -29.99
C LEU A 131 14.51 -18.81 -30.05
N CYS A 132 13.54 -19.33 -30.83
CA CYS A 132 13.19 -20.76 -30.89
C CYS A 132 13.08 -21.43 -29.50
N LYS A 133 12.68 -20.65 -28.49
CA LYS A 133 12.40 -21.13 -27.14
C LYS A 133 10.98 -20.74 -26.81
N GLN A 134 10.18 -21.71 -26.39
CA GLN A 134 8.92 -21.43 -25.72
C GLN A 134 9.27 -20.77 -24.39
N ILE A 135 9.24 -19.45 -24.35
CA ILE A 135 9.33 -18.70 -23.09
C ILE A 135 8.03 -18.98 -22.36
N THR A 136 8.07 -19.91 -21.40
CA THR A 136 7.01 -20.06 -20.42
C THR A 136 7.01 -18.80 -19.55
N PRO A 137 5.96 -17.96 -19.61
CA PRO A 137 5.93 -16.73 -18.83
C PRO A 137 5.93 -17.07 -17.34
N ASP A 138 6.91 -16.54 -16.60
CA ASP A 138 6.92 -16.61 -15.14
C ASP A 138 5.95 -15.55 -14.59
N PHE A 139 4.68 -15.94 -14.48
CA PHE A 139 3.61 -15.07 -13.98
C PHE A 139 3.89 -14.54 -12.58
N ASN A 140 4.56 -15.33 -11.73
CA ASN A 140 4.88 -14.92 -10.38
C ASN A 140 5.92 -13.80 -10.39
N GLN A 141 6.96 -13.94 -11.20
CA GLN A 141 7.97 -12.89 -11.37
C GLN A 141 7.41 -11.64 -12.03
N GLU A 142 6.50 -11.78 -13.01
CA GLU A 142 5.79 -10.65 -13.62
C GLU A 142 4.95 -9.90 -12.57
N GLU A 143 4.25 -10.62 -11.70
CA GLU A 143 3.45 -10.02 -10.64
C GLU A 143 4.33 -9.25 -9.65
N LEU A 144 5.43 -9.84 -9.16
CA LEU A 144 6.40 -9.15 -8.28
C LEU A 144 6.97 -7.88 -8.91
N CYS A 145 7.33 -7.95 -10.20
CA CYS A 145 7.80 -6.79 -10.95
C CYS A 145 6.71 -5.71 -11.04
N SER A 146 5.46 -6.10 -11.28
CA SER A 146 4.35 -5.14 -11.35
C SER A 146 4.07 -4.47 -10.00
N ILE A 147 4.10 -5.20 -8.88
CA ILE A 147 3.94 -4.63 -7.54
C ILE A 147 5.07 -3.63 -7.24
N THR A 148 6.29 -3.92 -7.68
CA THR A 148 7.44 -3.02 -7.53
C THR A 148 7.22 -1.72 -8.31
N LYS A 149 6.73 -1.79 -9.56
CA LYS A 149 6.41 -0.61 -10.37
C LYS A 149 5.29 0.21 -9.73
N ASP A 150 4.22 -0.43 -9.28
CA ASP A 150 3.10 0.21 -8.58
C ASP A 150 3.60 0.94 -7.30
N SER A 151 4.49 0.32 -6.54
CA SER A 151 5.11 0.91 -5.34
C SER A 151 5.99 2.12 -5.65
N GLN A 152 6.69 2.10 -6.80
CA GLN A 152 7.50 3.23 -7.27
C GLN A 152 6.61 4.41 -7.69
N GLU A 153 5.50 4.14 -8.38
CA GLU A 153 4.54 5.17 -8.78
C GLU A 153 3.92 5.85 -7.55
N ILE A 154 3.45 5.08 -6.55
CA ILE A 154 2.93 5.66 -5.30
C ILE A 154 4.00 6.47 -4.56
N ASN A 155 5.24 5.98 -4.49
CA ASN A 155 6.35 6.74 -3.90
C ASN A 155 6.61 8.07 -4.62
N LYS A 156 6.50 8.09 -5.95
CA LYS A 156 6.66 9.32 -6.74
C LYS A 156 5.56 10.32 -6.37
N ILE A 157 4.30 9.89 -6.34
CA ILE A 157 3.16 10.73 -5.97
C ILE A 157 3.35 11.27 -4.54
N LEU A 158 3.78 10.42 -3.59
CA LEU A 158 4.07 10.85 -2.21
C LEU A 158 5.14 11.94 -2.15
N LYS A 159 6.22 11.81 -2.93
CA LYS A 159 7.28 12.83 -2.98
C LYS A 159 6.75 14.16 -3.54
N GLU A 160 5.89 14.11 -4.55
CA GLU A 160 5.27 15.32 -5.12
C GLU A 160 4.32 15.99 -4.11
N MET A 161 3.50 15.20 -3.38
CA MET A 161 2.62 15.74 -2.34
C MET A 161 3.38 16.29 -1.13
N GLN A 162 4.49 15.64 -0.74
CA GLN A 162 5.31 16.02 0.42
C GLN A 162 5.86 17.45 0.32
N GLU A 163 6.07 17.98 -0.88
CA GLU A 163 6.52 19.35 -1.13
C GLU A 163 5.53 20.40 -0.58
N TYR A 164 4.24 20.08 -0.61
CA TYR A 164 3.16 20.98 -0.20
C TYR A 164 2.54 20.62 1.15
N MET A 165 3.02 19.56 1.81
CA MET A 165 2.53 19.20 3.13
C MET A 165 2.85 20.30 4.14
N PRO A 166 1.91 20.65 5.04
CA PRO A 166 2.18 21.63 6.09
C PRO A 166 3.36 21.15 6.94
N LYS A 167 4.37 22.00 7.08
CA LYS A 167 5.51 21.76 7.96
C LYS A 167 5.00 21.86 9.39
N GLN A 168 4.81 20.72 10.07
CA GLN A 168 4.59 20.74 11.50
C GLN A 168 5.77 21.44 12.17
N GLU A 169 5.53 22.55 12.86
CA GLU A 169 6.52 23.09 13.78
C GLU A 169 6.84 22.00 14.82
N ASN A 170 8.14 21.76 15.07
CA ASN A 170 8.74 20.62 15.77
C ASN A 170 8.24 20.33 17.22
N ASN A 171 7.16 20.95 17.71
CA ASN A 171 6.79 20.95 19.13
C ASN A 171 5.44 20.31 19.47
N LEU A 172 4.68 19.75 18.53
CA LEU A 172 3.41 19.10 18.86
C LEU A 172 3.32 17.69 18.23
N GLU A 173 3.49 16.71 19.11
CA GLU A 173 3.12 15.30 18.98
C GLU A 173 3.64 14.53 17.75
N ARG A 174 4.73 13.78 17.96
CA ARG A 174 5.16 12.70 17.05
C ARG A 174 4.04 11.66 16.93
N THR A 175 3.38 11.59 15.78
CA THR A 175 2.45 10.51 15.44
C THR A 175 3.21 9.19 15.24
N ALA A 176 3.53 8.51 16.34
CA ALA A 176 4.31 7.26 16.35
C ALA A 176 3.71 6.15 15.46
N ALA A 177 2.38 6.17 15.23
CA ALA A 177 1.67 5.19 14.41
C ALA A 177 2.07 5.18 12.91
N LEU A 178 2.75 6.22 12.42
CA LEU A 178 3.14 6.35 11.01
C LEU A 178 4.66 6.20 10.79
N THR A 179 5.46 6.18 11.86
CA THR A 179 6.94 6.26 11.78
C THR A 179 7.64 4.92 11.91
N GLU A 180 6.91 3.81 12.06
CA GLU A 180 7.50 2.55 12.52
C GLU A 180 8.45 1.86 11.51
N ASP A 181 8.49 2.27 10.23
CA ASP A 181 9.28 1.55 9.22
C ASP A 181 9.97 2.45 8.18
N LEU A 182 10.92 3.30 8.60
CA LEU A 182 11.88 3.85 7.62
C LEU A 182 13.36 3.86 8.01
N THR A 183 13.74 3.69 9.28
CA THR A 183 15.17 3.63 9.64
C THR A 183 15.44 2.76 10.88
N SER A 184 15.88 1.52 10.63
CA SER A 184 16.98 0.89 11.36
C SER A 184 17.03 1.06 12.90
N GLN A 185 16.02 0.60 13.64
CA GLN A 185 16.07 0.60 15.11
C GLN A 185 16.04 -0.78 15.78
N TRP A 186 16.36 -1.86 15.06
CA TRP A 186 16.47 -3.22 15.63
C TRP A 186 17.87 -3.83 15.62
N THR A 187 18.94 -3.02 15.47
CA THR A 187 20.31 -3.56 15.53
C THR A 187 21.23 -2.95 16.59
N ASN A 188 20.84 -1.87 17.29
CA ASN A 188 21.75 -1.24 18.26
C ASN A 188 21.02 -0.56 19.43
N LYS A 189 20.69 -1.32 20.48
CA LYS A 189 20.81 -0.83 21.86
C LYS A 189 20.78 -1.95 22.92
N THR A 190 22.00 -2.45 23.20
CA THR A 190 22.58 -2.49 24.55
C THR A 190 22.18 -3.63 25.49
N ARG A 191 23.07 -4.63 25.55
CA ARG A 191 23.53 -5.28 26.79
C ARG A 191 23.68 -4.25 27.92
N ARG A 192 22.85 -4.31 28.95
CA ARG A 192 23.21 -3.85 30.31
C ARG A 192 22.65 -4.84 31.33
N ASN A 193 23.55 -5.65 31.88
CA ASN A 193 23.34 -6.35 33.14
C ASN A 193 23.11 -5.32 34.25
N SER A 194 22.30 -5.72 35.25
CA SER A 194 22.54 -5.53 36.69
C SER A 194 21.38 -4.89 37.48
N LEU A 195 20.75 -5.75 38.29
CA LEU A 195 20.23 -5.52 39.65
C LEU A 195 19.01 -4.61 39.84
N TYR A 196 17.82 -5.22 39.93
CA TYR A 196 16.96 -5.05 41.11
C TYR A 196 16.26 -6.39 41.41
N LYS A 197 16.70 -7.03 42.50
CA LYS A 197 16.04 -8.15 43.17
C LYS A 197 14.96 -7.59 44.09
N HIS A 198 13.91 -8.40 44.30
CA HIS A 198 12.87 -8.30 45.33
C HIS A 198 11.79 -7.21 45.20
N MET A 199 10.61 -7.62 44.73
CA MET A 199 9.37 -7.59 45.52
C MET A 199 8.40 -8.62 44.93
N GLY A 200 8.27 -9.74 45.63
CA GLY A 200 7.21 -10.72 45.39
C GLY A 200 5.93 -10.32 46.10
N LEU A 201 4.88 -11.12 45.87
CA LEU A 201 3.53 -11.07 46.45
C LEU A 201 2.55 -10.10 45.77
N LEU A 202 1.73 -10.63 44.85
CA LEU A 202 0.38 -11.11 45.18
C LEU A 202 -0.26 -11.82 43.97
N CYS A 203 -0.86 -12.96 44.28
CA CYS A 203 -1.44 -13.97 43.41
C CYS A 203 -2.97 -13.86 43.46
N CYS A 204 -3.65 -13.82 42.31
CA CYS A 204 -5.08 -14.13 42.20
C CYS A 204 -5.35 -14.89 40.90
N VAL A 205 -4.94 -16.17 40.88
CA VAL A 205 -5.45 -17.18 39.94
C VAL A 205 -6.69 -17.79 40.61
N SER A 206 -7.88 -17.50 40.10
CA SER A 206 -9.11 -18.17 40.53
C SER A 206 -9.30 -19.45 39.71
N ARG A 207 -9.24 -20.61 40.37
CA ARG A 207 -9.65 -21.93 39.82
C ARG A 207 -11.14 -22.22 40.11
N PRO A 208 -11.82 -23.04 39.30
CA PRO A 208 -13.25 -23.32 39.42
C PRO A 208 -13.51 -24.46 40.42
N ASN A 209 -14.70 -24.50 41.02
CA ASN A 209 -15.25 -25.68 41.66
C ASN A 209 -16.74 -25.84 41.29
N TYR A 210 -17.05 -27.05 40.82
CA TYR A 210 -18.37 -27.55 40.49
C TYR A 210 -19.18 -27.82 41.77
N LEU A 211 -20.50 -27.60 41.68
CA LEU A 211 -21.54 -28.28 42.45
C LEU A 211 -22.55 -28.86 41.45
#